data_AF-A0A2X1UIV8-F1
#
_entry.id   AF-A0A2X1UIV8-F1
#
_cell.length_a   1.000
_cell.length_b   1.000
_cell.length_c   1.000
_cell.angle_alpha   90.00
_cell.angle_beta   90.00
_cell.angle_gamma   90.00
#
_symmetry.space_group_name_H-M   'P 1'
#
loop_
_entity.id
_entity.type
_entity.pdbx_description
1 polymer ?
#
loop_
_entity_poly.entity_id
_entity_poly.type
_entity_poly.pdbx_seq_one_letter_code
_entity_poly.pdbx_strand_id
1 'polypeptide(L)'
;MEVMQQFEGFLYAFSRFFLVPVMILIVVALLYSLFAFGAFLMEAWQRRRGQFRSFVVRDGASSESDDLELKIIKALDWLRIISRTAPMLGLIATMIPMGPALLALGQHDTAAVGRNMVVAFSSVILALLAASLSFFIFSFRRRWLLEDLRRVESAKQES
;
A
#
# COMPACT_ATOMS: atom_id res chain seq x y z
N MET A 1 6.74 -41.89 7.61
CA MET A 1 5.81 -41.37 6.58
C MET A 1 4.59 -40.68 7.21
N GLU A 2 3.96 -41.24 8.24
CA GLU A 2 2.83 -40.58 8.95
C GLU A 2 3.15 -39.21 9.58
N VAL A 3 4.31 -39.07 10.24
CA VAL A 3 4.71 -37.77 10.85
C VAL A 3 4.89 -36.68 9.80
N MET A 4 5.40 -37.02 8.62
CA MET A 4 5.57 -36.07 7.50
C MET A 4 4.20 -35.59 6.97
N GLN A 5 3.24 -36.51 6.79
CA GLN A 5 1.88 -36.19 6.34
C GLN A 5 1.12 -35.35 7.36
N GLN A 6 1.24 -35.63 8.65
CA GLN A 6 0.64 -34.81 9.71
C GLN A 6 1.22 -33.38 9.71
N PHE A 7 2.54 -33.26 9.51
CA PHE A 7 3.20 -31.96 9.45
C PHE A 7 2.79 -31.15 8.20
N GLU A 8 2.69 -31.79 7.03
CA GLU A 8 2.20 -31.17 5.79
C GLU A 8 0.75 -30.67 5.94
N GLY A 9 -0.14 -31.47 6.53
CA GLY A 9 -1.52 -31.08 6.82
C GLY A 9 -1.63 -29.89 7.78
N PHE A 10 -0.76 -29.86 8.81
CA PHE A 10 -0.67 -28.74 9.74
C PHE A 10 -0.18 -27.46 9.05
N LEU A 11 0.90 -27.55 8.27
CA LEU A 11 1.43 -26.41 7.50
C LEU A 11 0.41 -25.86 6.51
N TYR A 12 -0.36 -26.73 5.86
CA TYR A 12 -1.42 -26.34 4.94
C TYR A 12 -2.55 -25.59 5.67
N ALA A 13 -3.04 -26.14 6.78
CA ALA A 13 -4.08 -25.51 7.60
C ALA A 13 -3.61 -24.14 8.13
N PHE A 14 -2.36 -24.06 8.58
CA PHE A 14 -1.75 -22.84 9.05
C PHE A 14 -1.65 -21.80 7.92
N SER A 15 -1.11 -22.16 6.76
CA SER A 15 -0.99 -21.25 5.60
C SER A 15 -2.35 -20.73 5.13
N ARG A 16 -3.38 -21.59 5.09
CA ARG A 16 -4.74 -21.22 4.72
C ARG A 16 -5.36 -20.22 5.71
N PHE A 17 -5.05 -20.35 7.00
CA PHE A 17 -5.48 -19.39 8.01
C PHE A 17 -4.95 -17.97 7.73
N PHE A 18 -3.73 -17.84 7.20
CA PHE A 18 -3.14 -16.55 6.83
C PHE A 18 -3.68 -15.95 5.52
N LEU A 19 -4.39 -16.72 4.69
CA LEU A 19 -4.94 -16.19 3.44
C LEU A 19 -5.99 -15.10 3.71
N VAL A 20 -6.93 -15.37 4.60
CA VAL A 20 -8.02 -14.43 4.95
C VAL A 20 -7.48 -13.08 5.47
N PRO A 21 -6.58 -13.01 6.48
CA PRO A 21 -6.04 -11.75 6.94
C PRO A 21 -5.22 -11.02 5.86
N VAL A 22 -4.48 -11.74 5.01
CA VAL A 22 -3.76 -11.12 3.87
C VAL A 22 -4.75 -10.48 2.90
N MET A 23 -5.85 -11.16 2.57
CA MET A 23 -6.90 -10.62 1.71
C MET A 23 -7.55 -9.36 2.30
N ILE A 24 -7.85 -9.38 3.59
CA ILE A 24 -8.41 -8.22 4.30
C ILE A 24 -7.42 -7.05 4.24
N LEU A 25 -6.13 -7.29 4.48
CA LEU A 25 -5.09 -6.26 4.40
C LEU A 25 -4.98 -5.67 2.99
N ILE A 26 -5.07 -6.48 1.93
CA ILE A 26 -5.08 -6.01 0.55
C ILE A 26 -6.30 -5.11 0.29
N VAL A 27 -7.49 -5.52 0.72
CA VAL A 27 -8.72 -4.74 0.55
C VAL A 27 -8.63 -3.41 1.32
N VAL A 28 -8.16 -3.44 2.57
CA VAL A 28 -7.96 -2.24 3.40
C VAL A 28 -6.94 -1.30 2.75
N ALA A 29 -5.81 -1.83 2.27
CA ALA A 29 -4.80 -1.05 1.55
C ALA A 29 -5.37 -0.40 0.29
N LEU A 30 -6.20 -1.13 -0.47
CA LEU A 30 -6.87 -0.59 -1.66
C LEU A 30 -7.85 0.53 -1.30
N LEU A 31 -8.71 0.32 -0.31
CA LEU A 31 -9.66 1.34 0.16
C LEU A 31 -8.94 2.60 0.64
N TYR A 32 -7.87 2.43 1.43
CA TYR A 32 -7.03 3.54 1.85
C TYR A 32 -6.41 4.27 0.66
N SER A 33 -5.87 3.54 -0.32
CA SER A 33 -5.23 4.14 -1.50
C SER A 33 -6.24 4.95 -2.34
N LEU A 34 -7.47 4.46 -2.48
CA LEU A 34 -8.56 5.15 -3.18
C LEU A 34 -8.98 6.41 -2.44
N PHE A 35 -9.13 6.34 -1.12
CA PHE A 35 -9.43 7.50 -0.28
C PHE A 35 -8.32 8.56 -0.38
N ALA A 36 -7.06 8.14 -0.24
CA ALA A 36 -5.89 9.00 -0.35
C ALA A 36 -5.77 9.63 -1.75
N PHE A 37 -6.13 8.90 -2.80
CA PHE A 37 -6.16 9.41 -4.17
C PHE A 37 -7.22 10.51 -4.36
N GLY A 38 -8.42 10.31 -3.80
CA GLY A 38 -9.47 11.33 -3.80
C GLY A 38 -9.03 12.60 -3.07
N ALA A 39 -8.44 12.45 -1.88
CA ALA A 39 -7.88 13.58 -1.13
C ALA A 39 -6.74 14.27 -1.91
N PHE A 40 -5.88 13.51 -2.56
CA PHE A 40 -4.80 14.02 -3.40
C PHE A 40 -5.32 14.79 -4.62
N LEU A 41 -6.36 14.30 -5.30
CA LEU A 41 -7.02 15.00 -6.41
C LEU A 41 -7.58 16.35 -5.95
N MET A 42 -8.20 16.38 -4.77
CA MET A 42 -8.71 17.61 -4.19
C MET A 42 -7.57 18.59 -3.86
N GLU A 43 -6.48 18.11 -3.25
CA GLU A 43 -5.27 18.91 -2.97
C GLU A 43 -4.65 19.43 -4.27
N ALA A 44 -4.52 18.59 -5.29
CA ALA A 44 -3.99 18.94 -6.61
C ALA A 44 -4.81 20.05 -7.26
N TRP A 45 -6.14 19.96 -7.17
CA TRP A 45 -7.04 20.95 -7.74
C TRP A 45 -7.01 22.27 -6.98
N GLN A 46 -6.96 22.23 -5.65
CA GLN A 46 -6.81 23.43 -4.81
C GLN A 46 -5.47 24.13 -5.04
N ARG A 47 -4.37 23.37 -5.22
CA ARG A 47 -3.05 23.91 -5.58
C ARG A 47 -3.10 24.59 -6.94
N ARG A 48 -3.75 24.00 -7.95
CA ARG A 48 -3.94 24.63 -9.27
C ARG A 48 -4.78 25.91 -9.21
N ARG A 49 -5.72 26.01 -8.28
CA ARG A 49 -6.51 27.24 -8.01
C ARG A 49 -5.77 28.26 -7.13
N GLY A 50 -4.53 27.99 -6.71
CA GLY A 50 -3.71 28.92 -5.93
C GLY A 50 -4.12 29.10 -4.46
N GLN A 51 -5.08 28.31 -3.96
CA GLN A 51 -5.65 28.50 -2.61
C GLN A 51 -5.13 27.50 -1.57
N PHE A 52 -4.30 26.54 -1.97
CA PHE A 52 -3.85 25.51 -1.04
C PHE A 52 -2.70 26.00 -0.16
N ARG A 53 -2.97 26.13 1.14
CA ARG A 53 -1.94 26.30 2.17
C ARG A 53 -1.68 24.94 2.81
N SER A 54 -0.53 24.34 2.48
CA SER A 54 -0.10 23.12 3.16
C SER A 54 0.20 23.41 4.64
N PHE A 55 0.21 22.37 5.46
CA PHE A 55 0.58 22.50 6.88
C PHE A 55 2.00 23.07 7.04
N VAL A 56 2.89 22.86 6.06
CA VAL A 56 4.24 23.42 5.99
C VAL A 56 4.20 24.95 5.90
N VAL A 57 3.35 25.50 5.01
CA VAL A 57 3.18 26.95 4.87
C VAL A 57 2.46 27.55 6.09
N ARG A 58 1.57 26.79 6.73
CA ARG A 58 0.82 27.25 7.92
C ARG A 58 1.68 27.30 9.18
N ASP A 59 2.44 26.24 9.46
CA ASP A 59 3.25 26.12 10.67
C ASP A 59 4.68 26.68 10.50
N GLY A 60 5.07 27.01 9.26
CA GLY A 60 6.41 27.45 8.91
C GLY A 60 6.90 28.71 9.62
N ALA A 61 5.99 29.58 10.05
CA ALA A 61 6.35 30.80 10.77
C ALA A 61 6.74 30.55 12.25
N SER A 62 6.25 29.46 12.86
CA SER A 62 6.40 29.21 14.31
C SER A 62 7.25 28.00 14.67
N SER A 63 7.51 27.08 13.73
CA SER A 63 8.32 25.88 13.98
C SER A 63 9.73 26.00 13.38
N GLU A 64 10.68 25.38 14.05
CA GLU A 64 12.04 25.10 13.54
C GLU A 64 11.97 24.25 12.26
N SER A 65 12.95 24.39 11.37
CA SER A 65 12.92 23.69 10.07
C SER A 65 12.93 22.17 10.23
N ASP A 66 13.73 21.65 11.16
CA ASP A 66 13.83 20.23 11.48
C ASP A 66 12.47 19.63 11.92
N ASP A 67 11.68 20.37 12.69
CA ASP A 67 10.35 19.93 13.13
C ASP A 67 9.36 19.81 11.96
N LEU A 68 9.47 20.72 10.98
CA LEU A 68 8.67 20.68 9.76
C LEU A 68 9.04 19.48 8.88
N GLU A 69 10.33 19.20 8.72
CA GLU A 69 10.80 18.03 7.97
C GLU A 69 10.29 16.73 8.61
N LEU A 70 10.35 16.63 9.94
CA LEU A 70 9.82 15.47 10.67
C LEU A 70 8.31 15.29 10.46
N LYS A 71 7.52 16.38 10.46
CA LYS A 71 6.08 16.33 10.17
C LYS A 71 5.81 15.84 8.73
N ILE A 72 6.60 16.28 7.75
CA ILE A 72 6.48 15.83 6.34
C ILE A 72 6.73 14.33 6.24
N ILE A 73 7.78 13.83 6.89
CA ILE A 73 8.12 12.40 6.89
C ILE A 73 6.95 11.59 7.47
N LYS A 74 6.47 11.94 8.66
CA LYS A 74 5.34 11.26 9.33
C LYS A 74 4.07 11.24 8.47
N ALA A 75 3.78 12.33 7.75
CA ALA A 75 2.60 12.41 6.89
C ALA A 75 2.67 11.49 5.65
N LEU A 76 3.88 11.17 5.17
CA LEU A 76 4.10 10.35 3.98
C LEU A 76 4.33 8.87 4.29
N ASP A 77 4.61 8.51 5.55
CA ASP A 77 4.99 7.16 5.95
C ASP A 77 3.92 6.11 5.63
N TRP A 78 2.64 6.42 5.86
CA TRP A 78 1.55 5.49 5.53
C TRP A 78 1.51 5.14 4.05
N LEU A 79 1.66 6.12 3.16
CA LEU A 79 1.67 5.89 1.70
C LEU A 79 2.91 5.08 1.30
N ARG A 80 4.06 5.35 1.92
CA ARG A 80 5.30 4.61 1.68
C ARG A 80 5.16 3.15 2.11
N ILE A 81 4.64 2.89 3.29
CA ILE A 81 4.45 1.54 3.83
C ILE A 81 3.53 0.75 2.91
N ILE A 82 2.37 1.31 2.54
CA ILE A 82 1.41 0.62 1.67
C ILE A 82 2.00 0.34 0.28
N SER A 83 2.70 1.32 -0.32
CA SER A 83 3.33 1.12 -1.64
C SER A 83 4.35 -0.03 -1.69
N ARG A 84 4.98 -0.36 -0.57
CA ARG A 84 6.01 -1.41 -0.47
C ARG A 84 5.46 -2.74 0.02
N THR A 85 4.52 -2.70 0.96
CA THR A 85 3.97 -3.91 1.61
C THR A 85 2.85 -4.54 0.80
N ALA A 86 2.02 -3.75 0.10
CA ALA A 86 0.92 -4.30 -0.69
C ALA A 86 1.39 -5.31 -1.78
N PRO A 87 2.43 -5.04 -2.60
CA PRO A 87 2.92 -6.04 -3.56
C PRO A 87 3.41 -7.33 -2.90
N MET A 88 4.05 -7.22 -1.73
CA MET A 88 4.51 -8.38 -0.96
C MET A 88 3.33 -9.22 -0.45
N LEU A 89 2.25 -8.57 0.04
CA LEU A 89 1.01 -9.24 0.40
C LEU A 89 0.36 -9.93 -0.80
N GLY A 90 0.38 -9.30 -1.98
CA GLY A 90 -0.08 -9.90 -3.23
C GLY A 90 0.69 -11.19 -3.59
N LEU A 91 2.02 -11.19 -3.43
CA LEU A 91 2.83 -12.39 -3.65
C LEU A 91 2.48 -13.52 -2.66
N ILE A 92 2.26 -13.20 -1.38
CA ILE A 92 1.82 -14.19 -0.39
C ILE A 92 0.45 -14.77 -0.79
N ALA A 93 -0.46 -13.93 -1.27
CA ALA A 93 -1.79 -14.33 -1.70
C ALA A 93 -1.80 -15.32 -2.89
N THR A 94 -0.75 -15.37 -3.71
CA THR A 94 -0.63 -16.38 -4.79
C THR A 94 0.05 -17.66 -4.35
N MET A 95 0.99 -17.57 -3.42
CA MET A 95 1.75 -18.73 -2.97
C MET A 95 0.89 -19.69 -2.14
N ILE A 96 -0.04 -19.19 -1.33
CA ILE A 96 -0.90 -20.03 -0.47
C ILE A 96 -1.84 -20.95 -1.28
N PRO A 97 -2.62 -20.46 -2.27
CA PRO A 97 -3.55 -21.31 -3.04
C PRO A 97 -2.89 -22.21 -4.08
N MET A 98 -1.58 -22.08 -4.35
CA MET A 98 -0.90 -22.96 -5.32
C MET A 98 -0.79 -24.41 -4.86
N GLY A 99 -0.57 -24.68 -3.58
CA GLY A 99 -0.59 -26.04 -3.04
C GLY A 99 -1.88 -26.82 -3.37
N PRO A 100 -3.06 -26.29 -3.00
CA PRO A 100 -4.33 -26.94 -3.34
C PRO A 100 -4.61 -26.97 -4.85
N ALA A 101 -4.13 -25.99 -5.62
CA ALA A 101 -4.26 -26.02 -7.07
C ALA A 101 -3.45 -27.16 -7.72
N LEU A 102 -2.20 -27.39 -7.28
CA LEU A 102 -1.36 -28.48 -7.80
C LEU A 102 -1.91 -29.86 -7.41
N LEU A 103 -2.46 -29.99 -6.20
CA LEU A 103 -3.14 -31.22 -5.78
C LEU A 103 -4.38 -31.51 -6.63
N ALA A 104 -5.20 -30.48 -6.93
CA ALA A 104 -6.36 -30.61 -7.80
C ALA A 104 -5.99 -31.01 -9.24
N LEU A 105 -4.87 -30.48 -9.76
CA LEU A 105 -4.29 -30.90 -11.04
C LEU A 105 -3.97 -32.39 -11.08
N GLY A 106 -3.33 -32.92 -10.03
CA GLY A 106 -3.04 -34.36 -9.92
C GLY A 106 -4.29 -35.24 -9.90
N GLN A 107 -5.43 -34.68 -9.48
CA GLN A 107 -6.73 -35.36 -9.44
C GLN A 107 -7.56 -35.15 -10.71
N HIS A 108 -7.02 -34.49 -11.75
CA HIS A 108 -7.74 -34.10 -12.96
C HIS A 108 -8.94 -33.16 -12.72
N ASP A 109 -9.01 -32.48 -11.58
CA ASP A 109 -10.05 -31.48 -11.26
C ASP A 109 -9.63 -30.09 -11.77
N THR A 110 -9.78 -29.88 -13.08
CA THR A 110 -9.45 -28.60 -13.74
C THR A 110 -10.33 -27.44 -13.25
N ALA A 111 -11.54 -27.70 -12.77
CA ALA A 111 -12.44 -26.67 -12.27
C ALA A 111 -11.96 -26.09 -10.93
N ALA A 112 -11.48 -26.94 -10.01
CA ALA A 112 -10.90 -26.48 -8.76
C ALA A 112 -9.60 -25.70 -8.97
N VAL A 113 -8.79 -26.08 -9.95
CA VAL A 113 -7.58 -25.34 -10.34
C VAL A 113 -7.94 -23.92 -10.77
N GLY A 114 -8.93 -23.79 -11.65
CA GLY A 114 -9.42 -22.49 -12.12
C GLY A 114 -9.89 -21.58 -10.98
N ARG A 115 -10.70 -22.11 -10.04
CA ARG A 115 -11.19 -21.33 -8.89
C ARG A 115 -10.05 -20.78 -8.02
N ASN A 116 -9.06 -21.60 -7.70
CA ASN A 116 -7.91 -21.18 -6.90
C ASN A 116 -7.05 -20.13 -7.64
N MET A 117 -6.86 -20.29 -8.96
CA MET A 117 -6.13 -19.32 -9.79
C MET A 117 -6.84 -17.97 -9.88
N VAL A 118 -8.17 -17.95 -10.08
CA VAL A 118 -8.95 -16.71 -10.17
C VAL A 118 -8.82 -15.90 -8.87
N VAL A 119 -8.94 -16.56 -7.72
CA VAL A 119 -8.75 -15.90 -6.42
C VAL A 119 -7.31 -15.37 -6.30
N ALA A 120 -6.30 -16.20 -6.58
CA ALA A 120 -4.89 -15.82 -6.48
C ALA A 120 -4.55 -14.58 -7.34
N PHE A 121 -4.90 -14.58 -8.62
CA PHE A 121 -4.58 -13.49 -9.54
C PHE A 121 -5.34 -12.21 -9.21
N SER A 122 -6.62 -12.32 -8.85
CA SER A 122 -7.43 -11.15 -8.48
C SER A 122 -6.80 -10.43 -7.28
N SER A 123 -6.34 -11.16 -6.28
CA SER A 123 -5.67 -10.59 -5.10
C SER A 123 -4.40 -9.83 -5.45
N VAL A 124 -3.59 -10.35 -6.37
CA VAL A 124 -2.37 -9.65 -6.86
C VAL A 124 -2.74 -8.37 -7.57
N ILE A 125 -3.72 -8.43 -8.48
CA ILE A 125 -4.14 -7.25 -9.24
C ILE A 125 -4.59 -6.15 -8.28
N LEU A 126 -5.43 -6.47 -7.28
CA LEU A 126 -5.87 -5.50 -6.27
C LEU A 126 -4.70 -4.95 -5.43
N ALA A 127 -3.76 -5.82 -5.03
CA ALA A 127 -2.59 -5.43 -4.26
C ALA A 127 -1.65 -4.50 -5.05
N LEU A 128 -1.40 -4.80 -6.32
CA LEU A 128 -0.60 -3.96 -7.20
C LEU A 128 -1.28 -2.63 -7.50
N LEU A 129 -2.60 -2.62 -7.71
CA LEU A 129 -3.36 -1.38 -7.87
C LEU A 129 -3.23 -0.47 -6.64
N ALA A 130 -3.40 -1.02 -5.44
CA ALA A 130 -3.24 -0.28 -4.18
C ALA A 130 -1.82 0.28 -4.04
N ALA A 131 -0.81 -0.54 -4.38
CA ALA A 131 0.59 -0.16 -4.31
C ALA A 131 0.96 0.95 -5.30
N SER A 132 0.57 0.79 -6.56
CA SER A 132 0.82 1.76 -7.63
C SER A 132 0.17 3.10 -7.34
N LEU A 133 -1.07 3.10 -6.84
CA LEU A 133 -1.79 4.32 -6.48
C LEU A 133 -1.12 5.03 -5.31
N SER A 134 -0.77 4.30 -4.25
CA SER A 134 -0.09 4.85 -3.07
C SER A 134 1.29 5.40 -3.43
N PHE A 135 2.05 4.69 -4.27
CA PHE A 135 3.36 5.13 -4.77
C PHE A 135 3.25 6.42 -5.59
N PHE A 136 2.26 6.48 -6.49
CA PHE A 136 2.00 7.65 -7.30
C PHE A 136 1.73 8.87 -6.42
N ILE A 137 0.81 8.77 -5.46
CA ILE A 137 0.48 9.87 -4.54
C ILE A 137 1.71 10.26 -3.72
N PHE A 138 2.45 9.28 -3.18
CA PHE A 138 3.67 9.53 -2.40
C PHE A 138 4.68 10.35 -3.20
N SER A 139 4.91 10.00 -4.47
CA SER A 139 5.87 10.68 -5.33
C SER A 139 5.52 12.16 -5.53
N PHE A 140 4.26 12.45 -5.87
CA PHE A 140 3.81 13.83 -6.09
C PHE A 140 3.75 14.64 -4.79
N ARG A 141 3.16 14.08 -3.73
CA ARG A 141 2.98 14.78 -2.47
C ARG A 141 4.31 15.09 -1.78
N ARG A 142 5.26 14.16 -1.84
CA ARG A 142 6.63 14.39 -1.36
C ARG A 142 7.29 15.57 -2.07
N ARG A 143 7.17 15.63 -3.41
CA ARG A 143 7.74 16.72 -4.18
C ARG A 143 7.15 18.08 -3.78
N TRP A 144 5.82 18.16 -3.68
CA TRP A 144 5.14 19.39 -3.30
C TRP A 144 5.48 19.88 -1.89
N LEU A 145 5.54 18.98 -0.90
CA LEU A 145 5.87 19.36 0.48
C LEU A 145 7.33 19.82 0.63
N LEU A 146 8.26 19.23 -0.12
CA LEU A 146 9.65 19.68 -0.13
C LEU A 146 9.84 21.04 -0.83
N GLU A 147 9.09 21.28 -1.91
CA GLU A 147 9.05 22.59 -2.56
C GLU A 147 8.48 23.66 -1.61
N ASP A 148 7.43 23.34 -0.85
CA ASP A 148 6.85 24.24 0.15
C ASP A 148 7.82 24.52 1.31
N LEU A 149 8.57 23.51 1.78
CA LEU A 149 9.56 23.66 2.86
C LEU A 149 10.67 24.65 2.46
N ARG A 150 11.26 24.46 1.27
CA ARG A 150 12.30 25.35 0.75
C ARG A 150 11.83 26.79 0.64
N ARG A 151 10.59 27.02 0.21
CA ARG A 151 10.01 28.38 0.12
C ARG A 151 9.90 29.05 1.49
N VAL A 152 9.53 28.31 2.53
CA VAL A 152 9.47 28.81 3.91
C VAL A 152 10.87 29.11 4.44
N GLU A 153 11.85 28.22 4.20
CA GLU A 153 13.23 28.42 4.62
C GLU A 153 13.86 29.67 3.98
N SER A 154 13.69 29.86 2.66
CA SER A 154 14.20 31.06 1.98
C SER A 154 13.56 32.34 2.50
N ALA A 155 12.26 32.34 2.77
CA ALA A 155 11.57 33.50 3.34
C ALA A 155 12.06 33.86 4.76
N LYS A 156 12.46 32.87 5.57
CA LYS A 156 13.07 33.09 6.89
C LYS A 156 14.48 33.67 6.80
N GLN A 157 15.26 33.33 5.77
CA GLN A 157 16.62 33.85 5.59
C GLN A 157 16.63 35.31 5.11
N GLU A 158 15.57 35.76 4.46
CA GLU A 158 15.42 37.13 3.96
C GLU A 158 14.84 38.12 4.99
N SER A 159 14.36 37.64 6.15
CA SER A 159 13.77 38.44 7.25
C SER A 159 14.77 38.64 8.39
#